data_AF-A0A7Y3ZA37-F1
#
_entry.id   AF-A0A7Y3ZA37-F1
#
_cell.length_a   1.000
_cell.length_b   1.000
_cell.length_c   1.000
_cell.angle_alpha   90.00
_cell.angle_beta   90.00
_cell.angle_gamma   90.00
#
_symmetry.space_group_name_H-M   'P 1'
#
loop_
_entity.id
_entity.type
_entity.pdbx_description
1 polymer ?
#
loop_
_entity_poly.entity_id
_entity_poly.type
_entity_poly.pdbx_seq_one_letter_code
_entity_poly.pdbx_strand_id
1 'polypeptide(L)'
;MGFMSNLTKFREDKCLQLEYSLATGRTIQNLMKRTRDLHGNTQFNSFLQSTTASSSPIDWLEQDEFLEMRISALKYATKEIACLESSIGMPYQDILSKLKFKHSSTPMKSIFEMTGDSDWGEIKKSKVIPLLKEFDWWVGILERYVIFGYEINSAQDLSEYLEKPLLKSFTTLDEVSLVESANWDLDERVFDNIVKQLQERDKEFVSEWLTGARAFNHFNAYTNREYSSLYSWLYLSLCSEARKYQSNLWATHKQWLRLGFELKDGAQPAPVVHYFKVPQKNEEVLLDENVIRSDFGKKVSIVYNADEVIGFEGKSYSDVKVTELLIIEQRLRDLDVSIFESFGDAYYDQVSDCIVMPKKESFKAKDATQDYYATLLHELVHWTGHKSRCDRKIGASQSSEYALEELVAEIGSSFLCSRFGLRRNVRMRSIDYINSWLSQFDGKESVAKLETAARLANRASNYIYIPKRDLSE
;
A
#
# COMPACT_ATOMS: atom_id res chain seq x y z
N MET A 1 -32.54 19.37 -5.22
CA MET A 1 -33.19 20.24 -6.23
C MET A 1 -33.42 21.65 -5.67
N GLY A 2 -32.37 22.47 -5.66
CA GLY A 2 -32.41 23.89 -5.31
C GLY A 2 -32.75 24.78 -6.52
N PHE A 3 -33.21 26.00 -6.25
CA PHE A 3 -33.67 26.99 -7.22
C PHE A 3 -32.74 27.16 -8.44
N MET A 4 -33.29 26.96 -9.65
CA MET A 4 -32.57 27.12 -10.93
C MET A 4 -31.94 28.52 -11.03
N SER A 5 -30.61 28.57 -11.09
CA SER A 5 -29.84 29.79 -11.30
C SER A 5 -29.47 29.99 -12.77
N ASN A 6 -29.43 31.26 -13.19
CA ASN A 6 -28.98 31.64 -14.53
C ASN A 6 -27.44 31.70 -14.61
N LEU A 7 -26.91 31.77 -15.83
CA LEU A 7 -25.47 31.79 -16.07
C LEU A 7 -24.78 33.03 -15.47
N THR A 8 -25.46 34.19 -15.38
CA THR A 8 -24.91 35.37 -14.69
C THR A 8 -24.62 35.07 -13.22
N LYS A 9 -25.61 34.52 -12.49
CA LYS A 9 -25.42 34.15 -11.08
C LYS A 9 -24.33 33.09 -10.91
N PHE A 10 -24.29 32.09 -11.79
CA PHE A 10 -23.23 31.07 -11.77
C PHE A 10 -21.83 31.68 -11.95
N ARG A 11 -21.65 32.65 -12.85
CA ARG A 11 -20.33 33.27 -13.12
C ARG A 11 -19.84 34.16 -11.97
N GLU A 12 -20.75 34.73 -11.19
CA GLU A 12 -20.43 35.69 -10.13
C GLU A 12 -20.33 35.05 -8.73
N ASP A 13 -20.90 33.86 -8.54
CA ASP A 13 -21.04 33.24 -7.22
C ASP A 13 -20.14 32.01 -7.05
N LYS A 14 -19.03 32.17 -6.30
CA LYS A 14 -18.06 31.09 -6.01
C LYS A 14 -18.71 29.87 -5.34
N CYS A 15 -19.68 30.07 -4.43
CA CYS A 15 -20.35 28.94 -3.77
C CYS A 15 -21.18 28.14 -4.77
N LEU A 16 -21.88 28.83 -5.67
CA LEU A 16 -22.68 28.20 -6.72
C LEU A 16 -21.80 27.49 -7.76
N GLN A 17 -20.60 28.03 -8.03
CA GLN A 17 -19.62 27.37 -8.90
C GLN A 17 -19.14 26.04 -8.30
N LEU A 18 -18.82 26.04 -7.01
CA LEU A 18 -18.39 24.83 -6.28
C LEU A 18 -19.52 23.79 -6.21
N GLU A 19 -20.75 24.23 -5.90
CA GLU A 19 -21.95 23.38 -5.85
C GLU A 19 -22.16 22.68 -7.20
N TYR A 20 -22.19 23.43 -8.29
CA TYR A 20 -22.43 22.86 -9.62
C TYR A 20 -21.24 22.04 -10.13
N SER A 21 -20.02 22.34 -9.67
CA SER A 21 -18.83 21.53 -9.97
C SER A 21 -18.93 20.15 -9.34
N LEU A 22 -19.36 20.07 -8.08
CA LEU A 22 -19.64 18.80 -7.39
C LEU A 22 -20.78 18.05 -8.07
N ALA A 23 -21.92 18.70 -8.24
CA ALA A 23 -23.13 18.07 -8.74
C ALA A 23 -23.04 17.58 -10.21
N THR A 24 -22.09 18.07 -11.00
CA THR A 24 -21.85 17.60 -12.39
C THR A 24 -20.55 16.81 -12.55
N GLY A 25 -19.74 16.71 -11.49
CA GLY A 25 -18.39 16.15 -11.51
C GLY A 25 -17.41 16.81 -12.49
N ARG A 26 -17.70 18.03 -12.98
CA ARG A 26 -16.83 18.80 -13.88
C ARG A 26 -16.15 19.93 -13.12
N THR A 27 -14.92 20.28 -13.53
CA THR A 27 -14.20 21.41 -12.91
C THR A 27 -14.89 22.74 -13.22
N ILE A 28 -14.78 23.71 -12.30
CA ILE A 28 -15.31 25.08 -12.51
C ILE A 28 -14.76 25.69 -13.81
N GLN A 29 -13.46 25.48 -14.10
CA GLN A 29 -12.84 25.96 -15.34
C GLN A 29 -13.51 25.37 -16.58
N ASN A 30 -13.88 24.08 -16.56
CA ASN A 30 -14.60 23.44 -17.65
C ASN A 30 -15.99 24.08 -17.85
N LEU A 31 -16.75 24.23 -16.76
CA LEU A 31 -18.09 24.83 -16.80
C LEU A 31 -18.06 26.29 -17.26
N MET A 32 -17.12 27.10 -16.73
CA MET A 32 -16.93 28.50 -17.13
C MET A 32 -16.54 28.64 -18.60
N LYS A 33 -15.69 27.73 -19.11
CA LYS A 33 -15.31 27.71 -20.52
C LYS A 33 -16.49 27.42 -21.43
N ARG A 34 -17.32 26.42 -21.09
CA ARG A 34 -18.45 25.98 -21.94
C ARG A 34 -19.65 26.91 -21.87
N THR A 35 -19.77 27.68 -20.80
CA THR A 35 -20.86 28.67 -20.64
C THR A 35 -20.49 30.06 -21.16
N ARG A 36 -19.22 30.33 -21.51
CA ARG A 36 -18.71 31.68 -21.82
C ARG A 36 -19.53 32.44 -22.87
N ASP A 37 -19.87 31.77 -23.96
CA ASP A 37 -20.50 32.40 -25.13
C ASP A 37 -22.05 32.40 -25.05
N LEU A 38 -22.61 31.85 -23.97
CA LEU A 38 -24.05 31.79 -23.75
C LEU A 38 -24.57 33.06 -23.06
N HIS A 39 -25.82 33.42 -23.35
CA HIS A 39 -26.44 34.60 -22.77
C HIS A 39 -26.60 34.47 -21.24
N GLY A 40 -26.34 35.54 -20.47
CA GLY A 40 -26.33 35.49 -19.00
C GLY A 40 -27.67 35.08 -18.36
N ASN A 41 -28.80 35.41 -19.00
CA ASN A 41 -30.14 34.99 -18.56
C ASN A 41 -30.48 33.52 -18.87
N THR A 42 -29.62 32.80 -19.60
CA THR A 42 -29.82 31.37 -19.88
C THR A 42 -29.84 30.61 -18.56
N GLN A 43 -30.81 29.70 -18.39
CA GLN A 43 -30.87 28.84 -17.22
C GLN A 43 -29.78 27.77 -17.30
N PHE A 44 -29.15 27.45 -16.16
CA PHE A 44 -28.07 26.46 -16.15
C PHE A 44 -28.52 25.08 -16.65
N ASN A 45 -29.74 24.66 -16.35
CA ASN A 45 -30.31 23.41 -16.89
C ASN A 45 -30.48 23.43 -18.41
N SER A 46 -30.84 24.58 -18.99
CA SER A 46 -30.89 24.72 -20.46
C SER A 46 -29.51 24.60 -21.08
N PHE A 47 -28.47 25.09 -20.39
CA PHE A 47 -27.09 24.82 -20.78
C PHE A 47 -26.77 23.32 -20.73
N LEU A 48 -27.07 22.62 -19.64
CA LEU A 48 -26.80 21.17 -19.54
C LEU A 48 -27.50 20.37 -20.65
N GLN A 49 -28.79 20.65 -20.88
CA GLN A 49 -29.55 20.06 -21.99
C GLN A 49 -28.90 20.30 -23.34
N SER A 50 -28.33 21.49 -23.59
CA SER A 50 -27.62 21.77 -24.84
C SER A 50 -26.34 20.95 -25.04
N THR A 51 -25.76 20.39 -23.96
CA THR A 51 -24.56 19.55 -24.05
C THR A 51 -24.84 18.09 -24.38
N THR A 52 -26.08 17.62 -24.27
CA THR A 52 -26.49 16.23 -24.54
C THR A 52 -26.16 15.76 -25.96
N ALA A 53 -26.24 16.65 -26.94
CA ALA A 53 -25.89 16.36 -28.34
C ALA A 53 -24.36 16.47 -28.62
N SER A 54 -23.55 16.79 -27.62
CA SER A 54 -22.09 16.92 -27.77
C SER A 54 -21.38 15.60 -27.51
N SER A 55 -20.16 15.45 -28.04
CA SER A 55 -19.29 14.28 -27.79
C SER A 55 -18.82 14.13 -26.33
N SER A 56 -19.16 15.09 -25.46
CA SER A 56 -18.87 15.06 -24.03
C SER A 56 -20.04 15.73 -23.29
N PRO A 57 -21.14 15.02 -23.08
CA PRO A 57 -22.28 15.55 -22.34
C PRO A 57 -21.89 15.89 -20.89
N ILE A 58 -22.63 16.83 -20.31
CA ILE A 58 -22.56 17.18 -18.90
C ILE A 58 -23.96 16.99 -18.35
N ASP A 59 -24.08 16.00 -17.49
CA ASP A 59 -25.30 15.71 -16.76
C ASP A 59 -25.10 15.96 -15.27
N TRP A 60 -26.20 15.98 -14.53
CA TRP A 60 -26.15 15.93 -13.08
C TRP A 60 -25.79 14.51 -12.68
N LEU A 61 -24.74 14.33 -11.89
CA LEU A 61 -24.36 13.00 -11.44
C LEU A 61 -25.37 12.51 -10.42
N GLU A 62 -26.09 11.45 -10.77
CA GLU A 62 -26.96 10.74 -9.84
C GLU A 62 -26.15 9.68 -9.06
N GLN A 63 -26.81 9.01 -8.09
CA GLN A 63 -26.13 8.05 -7.22
C GLN A 63 -25.45 6.91 -8.01
N ASP A 64 -25.96 6.54 -9.17
CA ASP A 64 -25.41 5.46 -10.01
C ASP A 64 -24.26 5.93 -10.93
N GLU A 65 -24.09 7.23 -11.10
CA GLU A 65 -23.10 7.85 -12.01
C GLU A 65 -21.93 8.49 -11.24
N PHE A 66 -21.91 8.32 -9.91
CA PHE A 66 -20.96 8.99 -9.03
C PHE A 66 -19.49 8.67 -9.34
N LEU A 67 -19.20 7.51 -9.95
CA LEU A 67 -17.84 7.10 -10.38
C LEU A 67 -17.29 7.99 -11.51
N GLU A 68 -18.14 8.70 -12.25
CA GLU A 68 -17.73 9.63 -13.30
C GLU A 68 -17.19 10.96 -12.75
N MET A 69 -17.32 11.19 -11.45
CA MET A 69 -16.78 12.36 -10.75
C MET A 69 -15.29 12.52 -11.04
N ARG A 70 -14.89 13.70 -11.54
CA ARG A 70 -13.48 14.01 -11.72
C ARG A 70 -12.82 14.32 -10.38
N ILE A 71 -11.73 13.63 -10.10
CA ILE A 71 -10.95 13.83 -8.87
C ILE A 71 -10.50 15.28 -8.71
N SER A 72 -10.12 15.95 -9.81
CA SER A 72 -9.75 17.38 -9.78
C SER A 72 -10.88 18.31 -9.34
N ALA A 73 -12.13 17.99 -9.67
CA ALA A 73 -13.30 18.75 -9.25
C ALA A 73 -13.57 18.53 -7.75
N LEU A 74 -13.60 17.26 -7.32
CA LEU A 74 -13.77 16.89 -5.91
C LEU A 74 -12.66 17.48 -5.03
N LYS A 75 -11.39 17.39 -5.45
CA LYS A 75 -10.22 17.99 -4.77
C LYS A 75 -10.39 19.48 -4.53
N TYR A 76 -10.73 20.21 -5.58
CA TYR A 76 -10.85 21.67 -5.49
C TYR A 76 -11.98 22.07 -4.55
N ALA A 77 -13.14 21.42 -4.66
CA ALA A 77 -14.27 21.67 -3.77
C ALA A 77 -13.95 21.34 -2.31
N THR A 78 -13.34 20.18 -2.07
CA THR A 78 -12.93 19.73 -0.73
C THR A 78 -11.96 20.71 -0.09
N LYS A 79 -10.96 21.21 -0.84
CA LYS A 79 -9.98 22.18 -0.34
C LYS A 79 -10.59 23.53 0.05
N GLU A 80 -11.54 24.01 -0.74
CA GLU A 80 -12.25 25.27 -0.45
C GLU A 80 -13.13 25.14 0.81
N ILE A 81 -13.78 23.98 1.00
CA ILE A 81 -14.57 23.70 2.20
C ILE A 81 -13.66 23.47 3.42
N ALA A 82 -12.51 22.83 3.25
CA ALA A 82 -11.51 22.67 4.31
C ALA A 82 -10.94 24.04 4.77
N CYS A 83 -10.80 25.00 3.85
CA CYS A 83 -10.48 26.39 4.20
C CYS A 83 -11.58 27.02 5.07
N LEU A 84 -12.86 26.80 4.75
CA LEU A 84 -13.98 27.24 5.58
C LEU A 84 -13.96 26.60 6.98
N GLU A 85 -13.72 25.29 7.06
CA GLU A 85 -13.54 24.57 8.34
C GLU A 85 -12.41 25.16 9.16
N SER A 86 -11.26 25.42 8.53
CA SER A 86 -10.08 26.00 9.19
C SER A 86 -10.35 27.40 9.73
N SER A 87 -11.06 28.24 8.96
CA SER A 87 -11.40 29.60 9.41
C SER A 87 -12.37 29.60 10.60
N ILE A 88 -13.29 28.64 10.67
CA ILE A 88 -14.30 28.55 11.74
C ILE A 88 -13.82 27.69 12.93
N GLY A 89 -12.89 26.76 12.70
CA GLY A 89 -12.39 25.82 13.70
C GLY A 89 -13.34 24.65 13.99
N MET A 90 -14.20 24.24 13.05
CA MET A 90 -15.07 23.06 13.23
C MET A 90 -15.42 22.37 11.89
N PRO A 91 -15.81 21.08 11.92
CA PRO A 91 -16.17 20.34 10.72
C PRO A 91 -17.40 20.88 10.00
N TYR A 92 -17.49 20.64 8.70
CA TYR A 92 -18.56 21.16 7.85
C TYR A 92 -19.95 20.67 8.27
N GLN A 93 -20.07 19.47 8.85
CA GLN A 93 -21.32 18.91 9.37
C GLN A 93 -21.84 19.76 10.55
N ASP A 94 -20.94 20.21 11.43
CA ASP A 94 -21.27 21.08 12.56
C ASP A 94 -21.59 22.51 12.11
N ILE A 95 -20.90 23.00 11.09
CA ILE A 95 -21.23 24.27 10.44
C ILE A 95 -22.64 24.18 9.86
N LEU A 96 -22.94 23.12 9.11
CA LEU A 96 -24.24 22.89 8.49
C LEU A 96 -25.37 22.81 9.53
N SER A 97 -25.13 22.13 10.66
CA SER A 97 -26.09 22.01 11.76
C SER A 97 -26.37 23.36 12.43
N LYS A 98 -25.34 24.15 12.72
CA LYS A 98 -25.45 25.49 13.33
C LYS A 98 -26.11 26.51 12.40
N LEU A 99 -25.92 26.36 11.09
CA LEU A 99 -26.57 27.22 10.11
C LEU A 99 -28.09 27.00 10.06
N LYS A 100 -28.61 25.81 10.40
CA LYS A 100 -30.03 25.43 10.25
C LYS A 100 -31.01 26.47 10.78
N PHE A 101 -30.70 27.10 11.92
CA PHE A 101 -31.62 28.01 12.63
C PHE A 101 -31.38 29.52 12.40
N LYS A 102 -30.46 29.92 11.51
CA LYS A 102 -30.15 31.34 11.24
C LYS A 102 -30.94 31.94 10.06
N HIS A 103 -31.01 33.26 9.93
CA HIS A 103 -31.67 33.88 8.76
C HIS A 103 -30.84 33.72 7.48
N SER A 104 -31.50 33.63 6.33
CA SER A 104 -30.85 33.37 5.02
C SER A 104 -29.85 34.46 4.62
N SER A 105 -30.11 35.71 4.99
CA SER A 105 -29.27 36.88 4.66
C SER A 105 -28.11 37.12 5.62
N THR A 106 -28.02 36.38 6.72
CA THR A 106 -26.97 36.55 7.73
C THR A 106 -25.60 36.15 7.16
N PRO A 107 -24.57 37.00 7.25
CA PRO A 107 -23.21 36.66 6.81
C PRO A 107 -22.53 35.69 7.79
N MET A 108 -21.59 34.88 7.29
CA MET A 108 -20.90 33.86 8.09
C MET A 108 -20.17 34.43 9.31
N LYS A 109 -19.49 35.58 9.17
CA LYS A 109 -18.78 36.27 10.27
C LYS A 109 -19.67 36.71 11.43
N SER A 110 -20.98 36.83 11.20
CA SER A 110 -21.95 37.17 12.25
C SER A 110 -22.49 35.94 12.98
N ILE A 111 -22.19 34.75 12.46
CA ILE A 111 -22.64 33.46 13.01
C ILE A 111 -21.48 32.76 13.73
N PHE A 112 -20.27 32.87 13.19
CA PHE A 112 -19.08 32.19 13.68
C PHE A 112 -17.96 33.19 13.97
N GLU A 113 -17.16 32.88 15.00
CA GLU A 113 -15.87 33.55 15.22
C GLU A 113 -14.88 33.02 14.19
N MET A 114 -14.51 33.85 13.23
CA MET A 114 -13.64 33.44 12.12
C MET A 114 -12.22 33.93 12.33
N THR A 115 -11.26 33.07 12.03
CA THR A 115 -9.83 33.35 12.11
C THR A 115 -9.22 33.46 10.70
N GLY A 116 -8.24 34.36 10.56
CA GLY A 116 -7.56 34.62 9.29
C GLY A 116 -8.33 35.52 8.32
N ASP A 117 -7.68 35.87 7.20
CA ASP A 117 -8.23 36.70 6.13
C ASP A 117 -9.00 35.82 5.13
N SER A 118 -10.13 35.24 5.58
CA SER A 118 -10.91 34.31 4.75
C SER A 118 -12.02 35.03 3.98
N ASP A 119 -12.10 34.79 2.67
CA ASP A 119 -13.17 35.29 1.79
C ASP A 119 -14.58 34.83 2.22
N TRP A 120 -14.68 33.84 3.11
CA TRP A 120 -15.93 33.24 3.56
C TRP A 120 -16.75 34.15 4.49
N GLY A 121 -16.12 35.10 5.19
CA GLY A 121 -16.76 35.89 6.23
C GLY A 121 -17.95 36.73 5.76
N GLU A 122 -17.85 37.32 4.57
CA GLU A 122 -18.92 38.16 3.97
C GLU A 122 -20.00 37.36 3.25
N ILE A 123 -19.77 36.05 3.04
CA ILE A 123 -20.71 35.20 2.32
C ILE A 123 -21.94 34.97 3.19
N LYS A 124 -23.13 35.04 2.58
CA LYS A 124 -24.41 34.82 3.27
C LYS A 124 -24.70 33.33 3.46
N LYS A 125 -25.33 32.96 4.58
CA LYS A 125 -25.82 31.60 4.86
C LYS A 125 -26.51 30.95 3.65
N SER A 126 -27.35 31.71 2.94
CA SER A 126 -28.13 31.20 1.80
C SER A 126 -27.28 30.62 0.68
N LYS A 127 -26.03 31.05 0.54
CA LYS A 127 -25.09 30.57 -0.48
C LYS A 127 -24.26 29.38 0.00
N VAL A 128 -23.96 29.32 1.30
CA VAL A 128 -23.11 28.28 1.89
C VAL A 128 -23.86 26.96 2.08
N ILE A 129 -25.14 27.00 2.48
CA ILE A 129 -25.91 25.77 2.74
C ILE A 129 -26.03 24.84 1.53
N PRO A 130 -26.41 25.31 0.34
CA PRO A 130 -26.55 24.43 -0.82
C PRO A 130 -25.25 23.69 -1.14
N LEU A 131 -24.12 24.41 -1.15
CA LEU A 131 -22.79 23.84 -1.32
C LEU A 131 -22.47 22.77 -0.26
N LEU A 132 -22.67 23.08 1.03
CA LEU A 132 -22.35 22.13 2.09
C LEU A 132 -23.25 20.88 2.05
N LYS A 133 -24.51 21.00 1.62
CA LYS A 133 -25.40 19.85 1.44
C LYS A 133 -25.01 18.97 0.26
N GLU A 134 -24.59 19.59 -0.83
CA GLU A 134 -24.08 18.85 -1.99
C GLU A 134 -22.81 18.09 -1.60
N PHE A 135 -21.89 18.75 -0.89
CA PHE A 135 -20.70 18.12 -0.36
C PHE A 135 -20.99 16.98 0.63
N ASP A 136 -21.94 17.18 1.56
CA ASP A 136 -22.42 16.16 2.51
C ASP A 136 -22.96 14.91 1.78
N TRP A 137 -23.69 15.10 0.68
CA TRP A 137 -24.16 14.01 -0.16
C TRP A 137 -23.01 13.23 -0.80
N TRP A 138 -22.01 13.92 -1.33
CA TRP A 138 -20.80 13.28 -1.87
C TRP A 138 -20.03 12.51 -0.80
N VAL A 139 -19.81 13.09 0.36
CA VAL A 139 -19.18 12.40 1.49
C VAL A 139 -19.96 11.13 1.85
N GLY A 140 -21.29 11.22 1.96
CA GLY A 140 -22.13 10.06 2.26
C GLY A 140 -22.11 8.96 1.19
N ILE A 141 -21.91 9.32 -0.08
CA ILE A 141 -21.66 8.33 -1.16
C ILE A 141 -20.29 7.68 -0.98
N LEU A 142 -19.26 8.49 -0.78
CA LEU A 142 -17.88 8.02 -0.68
C LEU A 142 -17.68 7.08 0.52
N GLU A 143 -18.34 7.37 1.64
CA GLU A 143 -18.40 6.50 2.82
C GLU A 143 -19.18 5.20 2.55
N ARG A 144 -20.31 5.28 1.83
CA ARG A 144 -21.18 4.13 1.55
C ARG A 144 -20.53 3.11 0.61
N TYR A 145 -19.80 3.57 -0.40
CA TYR A 145 -19.15 2.69 -1.38
C TYR A 145 -17.75 2.24 -0.94
N VAL A 146 -17.34 2.55 0.30
CA VAL A 146 -16.07 2.15 0.92
C VAL A 146 -14.87 2.45 0.02
N ILE A 147 -14.95 3.46 -0.87
CA ILE A 147 -13.89 3.86 -1.81
C ILE A 147 -12.65 4.40 -1.09
N PHE A 148 -12.68 4.44 0.24
CA PHE A 148 -11.68 5.05 1.06
C PHE A 148 -11.32 4.26 2.33
N GLY A 149 -12.11 3.26 2.75
CA GLY A 149 -11.82 2.45 3.94
C GLY A 149 -11.62 3.23 5.27
N TYR A 150 -11.93 4.52 5.33
CA TYR A 150 -11.82 5.42 6.49
C TYR A 150 -13.07 6.31 6.62
N GLU A 151 -13.43 6.69 7.85
CA GLU A 151 -14.55 7.61 8.12
C GLU A 151 -14.16 9.06 7.78
N ILE A 152 -14.95 9.74 6.93
CA ILE A 152 -14.69 11.12 6.53
C ILE A 152 -15.34 12.05 7.57
N ASN A 153 -14.58 12.38 8.61
CA ASN A 153 -15.09 13.20 9.71
C ASN A 153 -15.09 14.69 9.38
N SER A 154 -14.30 15.14 8.39
CA SER A 154 -14.22 16.53 7.95
C SER A 154 -13.84 16.68 6.47
N ALA A 155 -14.01 17.88 5.91
CA ALA A 155 -13.47 18.21 4.59
C ALA A 155 -11.94 18.21 4.58
N GLN A 156 -11.31 18.58 5.70
CA GLN A 156 -9.86 18.46 5.89
C GLN A 156 -9.38 17.01 5.72
N ASP A 157 -10.07 16.03 6.32
CA ASP A 157 -9.73 14.60 6.20
C ASP A 157 -9.80 14.12 4.74
N LEU A 158 -10.89 14.48 4.05
CA LEU A 158 -11.03 14.17 2.62
C LEU A 158 -9.97 14.88 1.77
N SER A 159 -9.60 16.11 2.12
CA SER A 159 -8.57 16.86 1.40
C SER A 159 -7.21 16.16 1.53
N GLU A 160 -6.83 15.73 2.73
CA GLU A 160 -5.57 15.04 2.99
C GLU A 160 -5.50 13.71 2.23
N TYR A 161 -6.60 12.95 2.25
CA TYR A 161 -6.66 11.70 1.50
C TYR A 161 -6.51 11.94 0.00
N LEU A 162 -7.26 12.88 -0.58
CA LEU A 162 -7.21 13.14 -2.02
C LEU A 162 -5.82 13.61 -2.49
N GLU A 163 -5.04 14.27 -1.64
CA GLU A 163 -3.68 14.73 -1.95
C GLU A 163 -2.60 13.62 -1.93
N LYS A 164 -2.97 12.38 -1.55
CA LYS A 164 -2.06 11.23 -1.59
C LYS A 164 -1.39 11.09 -2.97
N PRO A 165 -0.09 10.76 -3.03
CA PRO A 165 0.67 10.68 -4.29
C PRO A 165 0.03 9.78 -5.35
N LEU A 166 -0.58 8.67 -4.92
CA LEU A 166 -1.27 7.72 -5.79
C LEU A 166 -2.42 8.33 -6.60
N LEU A 167 -3.16 9.26 -5.98
CA LEU A 167 -4.36 9.87 -6.56
C LEU A 167 -4.02 11.07 -7.47
N LYS A 168 -2.72 11.38 -7.66
CA LYS A 168 -2.27 12.42 -8.59
C LYS A 168 -2.34 11.99 -10.04
N SER A 169 -2.28 10.69 -10.32
CA SER A 169 -2.39 10.14 -11.68
C SER A 169 -3.82 9.85 -12.13
N PHE A 170 -4.80 9.86 -11.22
CA PHE A 170 -6.16 9.45 -11.54
C PHE A 170 -7.05 10.62 -11.99
N THR A 171 -7.90 10.34 -12.96
CA THR A 171 -8.80 11.31 -13.60
C THR A 171 -10.21 11.28 -13.01
N THR A 172 -10.74 10.11 -12.70
CA THR A 172 -12.12 9.88 -12.21
C THR A 172 -12.14 8.97 -10.96
N LEU A 173 -13.26 8.94 -10.22
CA LEU A 173 -13.42 8.05 -9.06
C LEU A 173 -13.47 6.55 -9.45
N ASP A 174 -13.86 6.23 -10.68
CA ASP A 174 -13.76 4.87 -11.24
C ASP A 174 -12.32 4.31 -11.15
N GLU A 175 -11.32 5.12 -11.49
CA GLU A 175 -9.91 4.73 -11.41
C GLU A 175 -9.43 4.53 -9.96
N VAL A 176 -10.06 5.21 -8.99
CA VAL A 176 -9.79 5.02 -7.55
C VAL A 176 -10.36 3.70 -7.06
N SER A 177 -11.60 3.37 -7.44
CA SER A 177 -12.25 2.09 -7.16
C SER A 177 -11.45 0.91 -7.71
N LEU A 178 -10.92 1.03 -8.94
CA LEU A 178 -10.06 0.02 -9.56
C LEU A 178 -8.72 -0.18 -8.81
N VAL A 179 -8.21 0.82 -8.11
CA VAL A 179 -6.92 0.76 -7.41
C VAL A 179 -7.05 0.31 -5.96
N GLU A 180 -8.14 0.64 -5.28
CA GLU A 180 -8.46 0.05 -3.97
C GLU A 180 -8.70 -1.45 -4.07
N SER A 181 -9.34 -1.92 -5.15
CA SER A 181 -9.48 -3.37 -5.43
C SER A 181 -8.14 -4.09 -5.67
N ALA A 182 -7.04 -3.36 -5.88
CA ALA A 182 -5.70 -3.91 -6.11
C ALA A 182 -4.84 -4.06 -4.83
N ASN A 183 -5.40 -3.84 -3.63
CA ASN A 183 -4.73 -3.96 -2.33
C ASN A 183 -3.51 -3.02 -2.14
N TRP A 184 -3.55 -1.79 -2.67
CA TRP A 184 -2.47 -0.82 -2.54
C TRP A 184 -2.16 -0.42 -1.09
N ASP A 185 -3.16 -0.42 -0.19
CA ASP A 185 -2.96 -0.04 1.22
C ASP A 185 -2.05 -0.99 2.01
N LEU A 186 -1.95 -2.25 1.60
CA LEU A 186 -1.02 -3.22 2.19
C LEU A 186 0.42 -2.92 1.76
N ASP A 187 0.62 -2.54 0.51
CA ASP A 187 1.93 -2.27 -0.08
C ASP A 187 2.45 -0.88 0.35
N GLU A 188 1.58 0.14 0.41
CA GLU A 188 1.86 1.48 0.93
C GLU A 188 2.18 1.46 2.43
N ARG A 189 1.41 0.71 3.26
CA ARG A 189 1.73 0.58 4.69
C ARG A 189 3.04 -0.15 4.96
N VAL A 190 3.42 -1.13 4.12
CA VAL A 190 4.71 -1.83 4.25
C VAL A 190 5.86 -0.90 3.85
N PHE A 191 5.71 -0.16 2.75
CA PHE A 191 6.66 0.86 2.31
C PHE A 191 6.84 1.95 3.36
N ASP A 192 5.74 2.50 3.88
CA ASP A 192 5.75 3.54 4.90
C ASP A 192 6.29 3.03 6.23
N ASN A 193 6.02 1.77 6.64
CA ASN A 193 6.64 1.20 7.84
C ASN A 193 8.15 1.05 7.70
N ILE A 194 8.62 0.64 6.52
CA ILE A 194 10.06 0.49 6.24
C ILE A 194 10.73 1.85 6.27
N VAL A 195 10.19 2.85 5.55
CA VAL A 195 10.74 4.20 5.49
C VAL A 195 10.67 4.91 6.84
N LYS A 196 9.56 4.77 7.57
CA LYS A 196 9.36 5.37 8.90
C LYS A 196 10.24 4.74 9.98
N GLN A 197 10.41 3.40 9.99
CA GLN A 197 11.33 2.74 10.91
C GLN A 197 12.81 3.05 10.61
N LEU A 198 13.16 3.32 9.34
CA LEU A 198 14.48 3.78 8.90
C LEU A 198 14.76 5.23 9.30
N GLN A 199 13.73 6.10 9.30
CA GLN A 199 13.87 7.52 9.62
C GLN A 199 13.78 7.83 11.12
N GLU A 200 13.07 7.01 11.91
CA GLU A 200 12.78 7.29 13.33
C GLU A 200 13.81 6.73 14.32
N ARG A 201 14.73 5.82 13.92
CA ARG A 201 15.58 5.11 14.89
C ARG A 201 17.06 5.48 15.00
N ASP A 202 17.76 5.96 13.98
CA ASP A 202 19.08 6.61 14.19
C ASP A 202 19.68 7.28 12.93
N LYS A 203 20.35 8.44 13.09
CA LYS A 203 20.96 9.20 11.98
C LYS A 203 22.28 8.62 11.46
N GLU A 204 22.91 7.69 12.18
CA GLU A 204 24.15 6.99 11.79
C GLU A 204 23.96 5.47 11.57
N PHE A 205 22.72 4.98 11.49
CA PHE A 205 22.35 3.55 11.37
C PHE A 205 23.14 2.75 10.31
N VAL A 206 23.50 3.39 9.19
CA VAL A 206 24.26 2.75 8.10
C VAL A 206 25.68 2.38 8.55
N SER A 207 26.31 3.14 9.46
CA SER A 207 27.71 2.96 9.88
C SER A 207 27.88 1.82 10.91
N GLU A 208 26.95 1.69 11.85
CA GLU A 208 27.04 0.70 12.93
C GLU A 208 26.62 -0.71 12.49
N TRP A 209 25.68 -0.84 11.54
CA TRP A 209 25.29 -2.14 10.98
C TRP A 209 26.41 -2.79 10.14
N LEU A 210 27.32 -1.99 9.58
CA LEU A 210 28.44 -2.44 8.76
C LEU A 210 29.60 -3.10 9.56
N THR A 211 29.56 -3.15 10.90
CA THR A 211 30.77 -3.42 11.70
C THR A 211 30.81 -4.65 12.60
N GLY A 212 29.77 -5.49 12.75
CA GLY A 212 30.03 -6.85 13.26
C GLY A 212 28.90 -7.65 13.89
N ALA A 213 28.55 -8.79 13.28
CA ALA A 213 28.50 -10.13 13.91
C ALA A 213 27.99 -11.17 12.89
N ARG A 214 28.52 -12.40 12.95
CA ARG A 214 28.14 -13.51 12.07
C ARG A 214 26.70 -13.95 12.34
N ALA A 215 25.80 -13.76 11.38
CA ALA A 215 24.38 -14.07 11.53
C ALA A 215 24.07 -15.53 11.15
N PHE A 216 23.71 -16.35 12.14
CA PHE A 216 23.04 -17.65 11.94
C PHE A 216 21.57 -17.55 12.42
N ASN A 217 20.64 -18.22 11.74
CA ASN A 217 19.23 -18.32 12.16
C ASN A 217 19.07 -19.30 13.33
N HIS A 218 18.13 -19.09 14.26
CA HIS A 218 17.92 -19.94 15.45
C HIS A 218 16.68 -20.83 15.35
N PHE A 219 16.80 -22.10 15.76
CA PHE A 219 15.74 -23.10 15.59
C PHE A 219 15.37 -23.82 16.88
N ASN A 220 14.11 -24.23 17.01
CA ASN A 220 13.66 -25.09 18.09
C ASN A 220 14.14 -26.53 17.84
N ALA A 221 14.93 -27.10 18.75
CA ALA A 221 15.53 -28.43 18.57
C ALA A 221 14.52 -29.60 18.64
N TYR A 222 13.34 -29.39 19.24
CA TYR A 222 12.30 -30.42 19.37
C TYR A 222 11.30 -30.37 18.21
N THR A 223 10.88 -29.18 17.79
CA THR A 223 9.90 -29.02 16.71
C THR A 223 10.52 -28.76 15.34
N ASN A 224 11.84 -28.53 15.28
CA ASN A 224 12.59 -28.14 14.07
C ASN A 224 11.96 -26.94 13.35
N ARG A 225 11.44 -25.99 14.13
CA ARG A 225 10.83 -24.75 13.63
C ARG A 225 11.75 -23.60 13.99
N GLU A 226 11.99 -22.71 13.05
CA GLU A 226 12.72 -21.48 13.31
C GLU A 226 11.97 -20.62 14.33
N TYR A 227 12.73 -19.96 15.22
CA TYR A 227 12.19 -18.89 16.05
C TYR A 227 12.05 -17.61 15.22
N SER A 228 10.99 -17.53 14.42
CA SER A 228 10.75 -16.46 13.43
C SER A 228 10.31 -15.12 14.03
N SER A 229 10.22 -15.00 15.36
CA SER A 229 9.95 -13.72 16.00
C SER A 229 11.25 -12.93 16.05
N LEU A 230 11.24 -11.69 15.55
CA LEU A 230 12.38 -10.77 15.60
C LEU A 230 13.00 -10.68 17.00
N TYR A 231 12.17 -10.59 18.04
CA TYR A 231 12.64 -10.57 19.44
C TYR A 231 13.31 -11.87 19.85
N SER A 232 12.77 -13.02 19.42
CA SER A 232 13.38 -14.32 19.71
C SER A 232 14.71 -14.46 18.98
N TRP A 233 14.77 -14.14 17.69
CA TRP A 233 16.02 -14.15 16.91
C TRP A 233 17.09 -13.25 17.56
N LEU A 234 16.74 -12.03 17.94
CA LEU A 234 17.66 -11.08 18.58
C LEU A 234 18.19 -11.60 19.92
N TYR A 235 17.30 -12.03 20.83
CA TYR A 235 17.73 -12.53 22.15
C TYR A 235 18.61 -13.78 22.04
N LEU A 236 18.27 -14.68 21.12
CA LEU A 236 19.05 -15.90 20.91
C LEU A 236 20.41 -15.60 20.25
N SER A 237 20.48 -14.66 19.31
CA SER A 237 21.74 -14.22 18.70
C SER A 237 22.66 -13.55 19.72
N LEU A 238 22.13 -12.65 20.55
CA LEU A 238 22.89 -12.00 21.63
C LEU A 238 23.38 -13.02 22.66
N CYS A 239 22.54 -13.97 23.07
CA CYS A 239 22.94 -15.03 23.98
C CYS A 239 23.99 -15.96 23.35
N SER A 240 23.89 -16.26 22.06
CA SER A 240 24.88 -17.07 21.34
C SER A 240 26.24 -16.38 21.29
N GLU A 241 26.26 -15.10 20.95
CA GLU A 241 27.52 -14.36 20.82
C GLU A 241 28.18 -14.11 22.17
N ALA A 242 27.40 -13.69 23.18
CA ALA A 242 27.89 -13.41 24.52
C ALA A 242 28.47 -14.67 25.21
N ARG A 243 27.89 -15.84 24.91
CA ARG A 243 28.27 -17.12 25.52
C ARG A 243 29.07 -18.02 24.59
N LYS A 244 29.38 -17.52 23.38
CA LYS A 244 30.14 -18.20 22.32
C LYS A 244 29.57 -19.56 21.90
N TYR A 245 28.24 -19.68 21.89
CA TYR A 245 27.56 -20.87 21.40
C TYR A 245 27.81 -21.06 19.90
N GLN A 246 28.12 -22.30 19.52
CA GLN A 246 28.35 -22.81 18.18
C GLN A 246 27.05 -23.34 17.56
N SER A 247 26.12 -23.84 18.37
CA SER A 247 24.82 -24.32 17.88
C SER A 247 23.80 -23.20 17.81
N ASN A 248 22.97 -23.23 16.78
CA ASN A 248 21.79 -22.38 16.61
C ASN A 248 20.49 -23.05 17.07
N LEU A 249 20.60 -24.19 17.76
CA LEU A 249 19.46 -24.98 18.22
C LEU A 249 19.13 -24.67 19.68
N TRP A 250 17.84 -24.47 19.97
CA TRP A 250 17.35 -24.15 21.30
C TRP A 250 16.08 -24.91 21.64
N ALA A 251 15.87 -25.33 22.89
CA ALA A 251 14.59 -25.89 23.31
C ALA A 251 14.30 -25.60 24.78
N THR A 252 13.04 -25.71 25.18
CA THR A 252 12.68 -25.62 26.61
C THR A 252 13.27 -26.80 27.38
N HIS A 253 13.47 -26.68 28.69
CA HIS A 253 13.96 -27.78 29.52
C HIS A 253 13.11 -29.07 29.35
N LYS A 254 11.78 -28.93 29.33
CA LYS A 254 10.85 -30.07 29.09
C LYS A 254 11.02 -30.70 27.71
N GLN A 255 11.40 -29.92 26.70
CA GLN A 255 11.64 -30.42 25.34
C GLN A 255 12.96 -31.18 25.25
N TRP A 256 14.02 -30.68 25.89
CA TRP A 256 15.31 -31.40 25.95
C TRP A 256 15.19 -32.75 26.67
N LEU A 257 14.48 -32.78 27.82
CA LEU A 257 14.18 -34.03 28.52
C LEU A 257 13.42 -35.03 27.66
N ARG A 258 12.46 -34.56 26.85
CA ARG A 258 11.71 -35.43 25.91
C ARG A 258 12.57 -35.96 24.76
N LEU A 259 13.64 -35.26 24.41
CA LEU A 259 14.63 -35.73 23.44
C LEU A 259 15.65 -36.70 24.05
N GLY A 260 15.53 -36.99 25.36
CA GLY A 260 16.45 -37.88 26.07
C GLY A 260 17.74 -37.21 26.51
N PHE A 261 17.78 -35.87 26.53
CA PHE A 261 18.96 -35.11 26.96
C PHE A 261 18.71 -34.31 28.24
N GLU A 262 19.76 -34.13 29.02
CA GLU A 262 19.75 -33.34 30.25
C GLU A 262 20.56 -32.04 30.08
N LEU A 263 20.16 -30.98 30.78
CA LEU A 263 20.89 -29.72 30.82
C LEU A 263 22.10 -29.84 31.74
N LYS A 264 23.18 -29.12 31.42
CA LYS A 264 24.34 -28.96 32.30
C LYS A 264 23.95 -28.25 33.60
N ASP A 265 24.66 -28.56 34.69
CA ASP A 265 24.52 -27.83 35.95
C ASP A 265 24.86 -26.34 35.74
N GLY A 266 23.90 -25.46 36.06
CA GLY A 266 24.03 -24.01 35.85
C GLY A 266 23.71 -23.50 34.44
N ALA A 267 23.09 -24.33 33.58
CA ALA A 267 22.71 -23.96 32.21
C ALA A 267 21.95 -22.62 32.16
N GLN A 268 22.38 -21.74 31.25
CA GLN A 268 21.88 -20.36 31.18
C GLN A 268 20.69 -20.22 30.23
N PRO A 269 19.53 -19.72 30.70
CA PRO A 269 18.33 -19.60 29.87
C PRO A 269 18.39 -18.45 28.86
N ALA A 270 17.50 -18.49 27.88
CA ALA A 270 17.18 -17.39 26.97
C ALA A 270 15.65 -17.32 26.70
N PRO A 271 15.06 -16.12 26.51
CA PRO A 271 13.63 -15.95 26.28
C PRO A 271 13.25 -16.06 24.79
N VAL A 272 12.07 -16.64 24.51
CA VAL A 272 11.44 -16.65 23.17
C VAL A 272 9.97 -16.25 23.25
N VAL A 273 9.48 -15.56 22.23
CA VAL A 273 8.15 -14.92 22.18
C VAL A 273 7.28 -15.61 21.12
N HIS A 274 6.03 -15.89 21.46
CA HIS A 274 5.02 -16.52 20.60
C HIS A 274 3.79 -15.63 20.45
N TYR A 275 3.21 -15.63 19.24
CA TYR A 275 1.95 -14.96 18.92
C TYR A 275 0.91 -16.00 18.45
N PHE A 276 -0.37 -15.84 18.80
CA PHE A 276 -1.44 -16.79 18.44
C PHE A 276 -2.80 -16.10 18.23
N LYS A 277 -3.72 -16.72 17.48
CA LYS A 277 -5.08 -16.19 17.22
C LYS A 277 -6.12 -16.67 18.24
N VAL A 278 -7.20 -15.89 18.45
CA VAL A 278 -8.36 -16.24 19.32
C VAL A 278 -9.62 -16.39 18.44
N PRO A 279 -10.39 -17.49 18.46
CA PRO A 279 -11.47 -17.69 17.49
C PRO A 279 -12.82 -17.02 17.86
N GLN A 280 -13.58 -16.52 16.86
CA GLN A 280 -15.02 -16.11 16.95
C GLN A 280 -15.96 -16.95 16.04
N LYS A 281 -17.24 -17.07 16.43
CA LYS A 281 -18.31 -17.90 15.82
C LYS A 281 -19.16 -17.15 14.77
N ASN A 282 -19.52 -17.86 13.71
CA ASN A 282 -20.18 -17.44 12.46
C ASN A 282 -21.67 -17.06 12.58
N GLU A 283 -22.12 -16.13 11.72
CA GLU A 283 -23.40 -16.17 11.00
C GLU A 283 -23.25 -15.45 9.64
N GLU A 284 -23.76 -16.06 8.58
CA GLU A 284 -23.49 -15.80 7.16
C GLU A 284 -24.46 -14.80 6.51
N VAL A 285 -23.94 -13.86 5.72
CA VAL A 285 -24.67 -13.12 4.67
C VAL A 285 -23.78 -13.00 3.44
N LEU A 286 -24.36 -13.34 2.28
CA LEU A 286 -23.78 -13.32 0.93
C LEU A 286 -23.21 -11.94 0.58
N LEU A 287 -21.93 -11.86 0.26
CA LEU A 287 -21.21 -10.63 -0.09
C LEU A 287 -20.17 -10.91 -1.17
N ASP A 288 -20.01 -9.91 -2.05
CA ASP A 288 -18.84 -9.68 -2.93
C ASP A 288 -17.54 -9.96 -2.15
N GLU A 289 -16.65 -10.75 -2.73
CA GLU A 289 -15.60 -11.40 -1.93
C GLU A 289 -14.49 -10.41 -1.53
N ASN A 290 -14.21 -10.37 -0.23
CA ASN A 290 -12.89 -10.26 0.43
C ASN A 290 -12.85 -9.33 1.67
N VAL A 291 -13.40 -9.77 2.82
CA VAL A 291 -13.01 -9.23 4.15
C VAL A 291 -12.82 -10.37 5.16
N ILE A 292 -11.57 -10.63 5.57
CA ILE A 292 -11.24 -11.52 6.70
C ILE A 292 -10.71 -10.66 7.87
N ARG A 293 -11.39 -10.69 9.04
CA ARG A 293 -10.93 -10.06 10.30
C ARG A 293 -9.86 -10.91 11.02
N SER A 294 -8.94 -10.32 11.80
CA SER A 294 -7.93 -11.09 12.57
C SER A 294 -7.80 -10.74 14.06
N ASP A 295 -7.98 -11.75 14.91
CA ASP A 295 -7.85 -11.79 16.38
C ASP A 295 -6.45 -12.30 16.84
N PHE A 296 -5.66 -11.62 17.70
CA PHE A 296 -4.31 -12.09 18.12
C PHE A 296 -3.88 -11.80 19.60
N GLY A 297 -3.02 -12.66 20.21
CA GLY A 297 -2.42 -12.55 21.56
C GLY A 297 -0.94 -13.01 21.67
N LYS A 298 -0.25 -12.78 22.82
CA LYS A 298 1.22 -12.97 23.05
C LYS A 298 1.58 -13.84 24.27
N LYS A 299 2.60 -14.72 24.16
CA LYS A 299 3.17 -15.56 25.25
C LYS A 299 4.70 -15.61 25.21
N VAL A 300 5.37 -15.69 26.37
CA VAL A 300 6.84 -15.87 26.48
C VAL A 300 7.17 -17.27 27.02
N SER A 301 8.19 -17.92 26.44
CA SER A 301 8.75 -19.21 26.89
C SER A 301 10.25 -19.08 27.16
N ILE A 302 10.81 -19.96 28.01
CA ILE A 302 12.25 -20.01 28.31
C ILE A 302 12.90 -21.23 27.66
N VAL A 303 14.00 -21.02 26.95
CA VAL A 303 14.73 -22.04 26.18
C VAL A 303 16.23 -22.04 26.51
N TYR A 304 16.90 -23.13 26.16
CA TYR A 304 18.32 -23.41 26.39
C TYR A 304 18.96 -23.90 25.10
N ASN A 305 20.19 -23.46 24.81
CA ASN A 305 20.94 -23.81 23.60
C ASN A 305 21.39 -25.27 23.64
N ALA A 306 21.55 -25.92 22.48
CA ALA A 306 22.09 -27.28 22.39
C ALA A 306 23.50 -27.42 22.97
N ASP A 307 24.29 -26.35 22.99
CA ASP A 307 25.61 -26.33 23.62
C ASP A 307 25.55 -26.40 25.15
N GLU A 308 24.38 -26.18 25.75
CA GLU A 308 24.12 -26.32 27.19
C GLU A 308 23.55 -27.70 27.56
N VAL A 309 23.51 -28.62 26.59
CA VAL A 309 22.89 -29.95 26.71
C VAL A 309 23.97 -31.03 26.70
N ILE A 310 23.83 -32.05 27.55
CA ILE A 310 24.74 -33.19 27.63
C ILE A 310 24.31 -34.25 26.60
N GLY A 311 25.22 -34.69 25.73
CA GLY A 311 25.01 -35.81 24.80
C GLY A 311 24.48 -35.47 23.40
N PHE A 312 24.35 -34.19 23.04
CA PHE A 312 23.89 -33.77 21.71
C PHE A 312 25.08 -33.55 20.74
N GLU A 313 25.25 -34.44 19.75
CA GLU A 313 26.41 -34.43 18.82
C GLU A 313 26.15 -33.80 17.43
N GLY A 314 24.96 -33.24 17.18
CA GLY A 314 24.64 -32.47 15.97
C GLY A 314 24.59 -33.28 14.66
N LYS A 315 23.42 -33.34 14.01
CA LYS A 315 23.33 -33.79 12.60
C LYS A 315 22.76 -32.67 11.72
N SER A 316 23.48 -32.40 10.63
CA SER A 316 23.08 -31.55 9.49
C SER A 316 21.81 -32.11 8.83
N TYR A 317 20.89 -31.24 8.43
CA TYR A 317 19.58 -31.63 7.89
C TYR A 317 19.67 -32.06 6.42
N SER A 318 19.11 -33.25 6.19
CA SER A 318 18.94 -34.03 4.96
C SER A 318 18.10 -33.38 3.85
N ASP A 319 18.45 -33.68 2.59
CA ASP A 319 17.74 -33.64 1.30
C ASP A 319 16.25 -33.22 1.27
N VAL A 320 15.94 -31.96 1.55
CA VAL A 320 14.63 -31.38 1.21
C VAL A 320 14.68 -30.88 -0.23
N LYS A 321 13.83 -31.45 -1.10
CA LYS A 321 13.71 -31.06 -2.51
C LYS A 321 12.70 -29.93 -2.67
N VAL A 322 12.90 -29.08 -3.68
CA VAL A 322 11.91 -28.10 -4.15
C VAL A 322 10.63 -28.83 -4.55
N THR A 323 9.51 -28.48 -3.92
CA THR A 323 8.17 -28.97 -4.24
C THR A 323 7.49 -27.97 -5.18
N GLU A 324 6.81 -28.44 -6.21
CA GLU A 324 6.16 -27.54 -7.16
C GLU A 324 4.96 -26.81 -6.56
N LEU A 325 4.89 -25.50 -6.77
CA LEU A 325 3.76 -24.66 -6.40
C LEU A 325 2.86 -24.49 -7.62
N LEU A 326 1.85 -25.35 -7.72
CA LEU A 326 0.95 -25.45 -8.89
C LEU A 326 0.35 -24.11 -9.33
N ILE A 327 0.05 -23.21 -8.38
CA ILE A 327 -0.49 -21.88 -8.69
C ILE A 327 0.50 -21.00 -9.46
N ILE A 328 1.78 -21.05 -9.10
CA ILE A 328 2.83 -20.30 -9.76
C ILE A 328 3.17 -20.96 -11.10
N GLU A 329 3.30 -22.30 -11.11
CA GLU A 329 3.54 -23.07 -12.33
C GLU A 329 2.44 -22.86 -13.39
N GLN A 330 1.17 -22.82 -12.97
CA GLN A 330 0.06 -22.51 -13.87
C GLN A 330 0.18 -21.08 -14.39
N ARG A 331 0.49 -20.13 -13.51
CA ARG A 331 0.61 -18.73 -13.93
C ARG A 331 1.75 -18.51 -14.93
N LEU A 332 2.87 -19.20 -14.77
CA LEU A 332 3.99 -19.17 -15.71
C LEU A 332 3.59 -19.71 -17.08
N ARG A 333 2.75 -20.76 -17.13
CA ARG A 333 2.17 -21.27 -18.39
C ARG A 333 1.22 -20.26 -19.03
N ASP A 334 0.35 -19.64 -18.25
CA ASP A 334 -0.60 -18.64 -18.76
C ASP A 334 0.11 -17.41 -19.34
N LEU A 335 1.27 -17.07 -18.79
CA LEU A 335 2.12 -15.96 -19.23
C LEU A 335 3.09 -16.34 -20.36
N ASP A 336 3.12 -17.62 -20.76
CA ASP A 336 4.03 -18.18 -21.78
C ASP A 336 5.51 -17.84 -21.52
N VAL A 337 5.95 -17.98 -20.27
CA VAL A 337 7.31 -17.63 -19.85
C VAL A 337 8.28 -18.75 -20.19
N SER A 338 9.33 -18.43 -20.96
CA SER A 338 10.42 -19.36 -21.25
C SER A 338 11.42 -19.42 -20.09
N ILE A 339 11.57 -20.58 -19.45
CA ILE A 339 12.49 -20.81 -18.32
C ILE A 339 13.48 -21.92 -18.67
N PHE A 340 14.77 -21.68 -18.43
CA PHE A 340 15.86 -22.64 -18.62
C PHE A 340 16.60 -22.90 -17.30
N GLU A 341 17.09 -24.13 -17.12
CA GLU A 341 17.92 -24.47 -15.96
C GLU A 341 19.41 -24.40 -16.28
N SER A 342 20.20 -23.88 -15.33
CA SER A 342 21.66 -23.85 -15.40
C SER A 342 22.31 -24.27 -14.07
N PHE A 343 23.63 -24.45 -14.09
CA PHE A 343 24.43 -24.63 -12.87
C PHE A 343 24.94 -23.30 -12.29
N GLY A 344 24.63 -22.17 -12.92
CA GLY A 344 25.03 -20.83 -12.53
C GLY A 344 23.95 -20.08 -11.75
N ASP A 345 24.15 -18.76 -11.60
CA ASP A 345 23.21 -17.86 -10.92
C ASP A 345 21.90 -17.67 -11.72
N ALA A 346 20.85 -17.20 -11.04
CA ALA A 346 19.59 -16.82 -11.67
C ALA A 346 19.69 -15.46 -12.36
N TYR A 347 19.06 -15.30 -13.53
CA TYR A 347 18.95 -14.02 -14.23
C TYR A 347 17.87 -14.03 -15.32
N TYR A 348 17.39 -12.85 -15.70
CA TYR A 348 16.59 -12.63 -16.91
C TYR A 348 17.47 -12.20 -18.10
N ASP A 349 17.38 -12.91 -19.23
CA ASP A 349 18.03 -12.56 -20.50
C ASP A 349 17.07 -11.76 -21.39
N GLN A 350 17.39 -10.48 -21.58
CA GLN A 350 16.62 -9.55 -22.41
C GLN A 350 16.68 -9.84 -23.91
N VAL A 351 17.78 -10.42 -24.40
CA VAL A 351 17.99 -10.66 -25.83
C VAL A 351 17.18 -11.86 -26.27
N SER A 352 17.25 -12.93 -25.47
CA SER A 352 16.56 -14.19 -25.72
C SER A 352 15.13 -14.21 -25.17
N ASP A 353 14.73 -13.19 -24.42
CA ASP A 353 13.46 -13.07 -23.70
C ASP A 353 13.12 -14.32 -22.86
N CYS A 354 14.08 -14.74 -22.02
CA CYS A 354 13.93 -15.94 -21.19
C CYS A 354 14.53 -15.76 -19.79
N ILE A 355 14.07 -16.57 -18.85
CA ILE A 355 14.60 -16.63 -17.48
C ILE A 355 15.51 -17.85 -17.35
N VAL A 356 16.69 -17.65 -16.76
CA VAL A 356 17.61 -18.74 -16.41
C VAL A 356 17.61 -18.91 -14.90
N MET A 357 17.38 -20.14 -14.44
CA MET A 357 17.32 -20.51 -13.02
C MET A 357 18.39 -21.54 -12.68
N PRO A 358 18.98 -21.51 -11.47
CA PRO A 358 19.73 -22.65 -10.96
C PRO A 358 18.82 -23.88 -10.87
N LYS A 359 19.39 -25.06 -11.10
CA LYS A 359 18.67 -26.32 -10.90
C LYS A 359 18.03 -26.41 -9.51
N LYS A 360 16.82 -26.98 -9.44
CA LYS A 360 16.08 -27.16 -8.18
C LYS A 360 16.89 -27.88 -7.09
N GLU A 361 17.78 -28.81 -7.46
CA GLU A 361 18.65 -29.54 -6.53
C GLU A 361 19.72 -28.67 -5.85
N SER A 362 20.00 -27.49 -6.41
CA SER A 362 20.92 -26.51 -5.82
C SER A 362 20.30 -25.78 -4.63
N PHE A 363 18.96 -25.78 -4.51
CA PHE A 363 18.23 -25.23 -3.38
C PHE A 363 18.09 -26.31 -2.30
N LYS A 364 18.64 -26.04 -1.10
CA LYS A 364 18.71 -27.00 0.01
C LYS A 364 18.08 -26.41 1.26
N ALA A 365 17.78 -27.27 2.23
CA ALA A 365 17.11 -26.97 3.51
C ALA A 365 15.58 -26.84 3.41
N LYS A 366 14.95 -26.68 4.58
CA LYS A 366 13.49 -26.77 4.77
C LYS A 366 12.68 -25.78 3.92
N ASP A 367 13.30 -24.66 3.53
CA ASP A 367 12.68 -23.59 2.76
C ASP A 367 13.12 -23.58 1.28
N ALA A 368 13.79 -24.65 0.79
CA ALA A 368 14.27 -24.76 -0.59
C ALA A 368 13.22 -24.38 -1.65
N THR A 369 11.97 -24.79 -1.42
CA THR A 369 10.83 -24.42 -2.27
C THR A 369 10.57 -22.91 -2.29
N GLN A 370 10.58 -22.28 -1.12
CA GLN A 370 10.34 -20.85 -1.00
C GLN A 370 11.49 -20.06 -1.62
N ASP A 371 12.73 -20.47 -1.39
CA ASP A 371 13.92 -19.81 -1.95
C ASP A 371 13.96 -19.91 -3.49
N TYR A 372 13.57 -21.06 -4.04
CA TYR A 372 13.45 -21.25 -5.48
C TYR A 372 12.40 -20.31 -6.10
N TYR A 373 11.18 -20.31 -5.57
CA TYR A 373 10.10 -19.50 -6.14
C TYR A 373 10.29 -18.00 -5.86
N ALA A 374 10.84 -17.61 -4.71
CA ALA A 374 11.21 -16.21 -4.45
C ALA A 374 12.26 -15.72 -5.44
N THR A 375 13.22 -16.58 -5.81
CA THR A 375 14.23 -16.30 -6.82
C THR A 375 13.61 -16.16 -8.19
N LEU A 376 12.75 -17.11 -8.58
CA LEU A 376 12.04 -17.06 -9.86
C LEU A 376 11.15 -15.83 -10.01
N LEU A 377 10.42 -15.46 -8.96
CA LEU A 377 9.54 -14.28 -8.98
C LEU A 377 10.32 -12.97 -9.12
N HIS A 378 11.56 -12.90 -8.62
CA HIS A 378 12.47 -11.78 -8.86
C HIS A 378 12.85 -11.65 -10.33
N GLU A 379 13.32 -12.73 -10.94
CA GLU A 379 13.65 -12.72 -12.37
C GLU A 379 12.41 -12.48 -13.24
N LEU A 380 11.23 -12.93 -12.78
CA LEU A 380 9.97 -12.70 -13.46
C LEU A 380 9.56 -11.22 -13.43
N VAL A 381 9.89 -10.48 -12.37
CA VAL A 381 9.70 -9.03 -12.35
C VAL A 381 10.55 -8.38 -13.43
N HIS A 382 11.84 -8.72 -13.53
CA HIS A 382 12.70 -8.25 -14.62
C HIS A 382 12.14 -8.61 -16.00
N TRP A 383 11.65 -9.84 -16.16
CA TRP A 383 11.02 -10.29 -17.40
C TRP A 383 9.89 -9.34 -17.83
N THR A 384 9.00 -8.89 -16.93
CA THR A 384 7.95 -7.94 -17.33
C THR A 384 8.46 -6.62 -17.90
N GLY A 385 9.73 -6.26 -17.70
CA GLY A 385 10.34 -5.03 -18.20
C GLY A 385 10.53 -4.96 -19.71
N HIS A 386 10.41 -6.07 -20.45
CA HIS A 386 10.57 -6.07 -21.91
C HIS A 386 9.58 -5.15 -22.64
N LYS A 387 9.99 -4.71 -23.83
CA LYS A 387 9.25 -3.77 -24.70
C LYS A 387 7.82 -4.19 -25.05
N SER A 388 7.54 -5.50 -25.08
CA SER A 388 6.19 -6.02 -25.36
C SER A 388 5.29 -6.09 -24.13
N ARG A 389 5.79 -5.72 -22.94
CA ARG A 389 5.11 -5.90 -21.64
C ARG A 389 4.97 -4.58 -20.90
N CYS A 390 5.75 -4.36 -19.84
CA CYS A 390 5.70 -3.11 -19.07
C CYS A 390 6.63 -2.02 -19.65
N ASP A 391 7.42 -2.35 -20.67
CA ASP A 391 8.29 -1.42 -21.42
C ASP A 391 9.13 -0.54 -20.49
N ARG A 392 9.93 -1.19 -19.63
CA ARG A 392 10.85 -0.53 -18.71
C ARG A 392 12.25 -0.50 -19.32
N LYS A 393 12.92 0.63 -19.17
CA LYS A 393 14.29 0.82 -19.65
C LYS A 393 15.25 0.12 -18.69
N ILE A 394 15.69 -1.08 -19.04
CA ILE A 394 16.73 -1.80 -18.30
C ILE A 394 18.09 -1.41 -18.87
N GLY A 395 18.92 -0.75 -18.06
CA GLY A 395 20.24 -0.31 -18.46
C GLY A 395 21.29 -1.42 -18.43
N ALA A 396 22.51 -1.12 -18.88
CA ALA A 396 23.65 -2.02 -18.73
C ALA A 396 24.01 -2.18 -17.24
N SER A 397 24.67 -3.29 -16.89
CA SER A 397 25.18 -3.51 -15.53
C SER A 397 26.01 -2.30 -15.05
N GLN A 398 25.85 -1.91 -13.79
CA GLN A 398 26.46 -0.71 -13.19
C GLN A 398 25.90 0.65 -13.67
N SER A 399 24.83 0.67 -14.47
CA SER A 399 24.12 1.91 -14.80
C SER A 399 23.07 2.30 -13.74
N SER A 400 22.73 3.59 -13.72
CA SER A 400 21.66 4.13 -12.87
C SER A 400 20.29 3.53 -13.21
N GLU A 401 20.04 3.28 -14.50
CA GLU A 401 18.83 2.58 -14.95
C GLU A 401 18.78 1.13 -14.49
N TYR A 402 19.91 0.43 -14.47
CA TYR A 402 19.98 -0.93 -13.95
C TYR A 402 19.74 -0.98 -12.43
N ALA A 403 20.27 -0.03 -11.68
CA ALA A 403 20.03 0.07 -10.24
C ALA A 403 18.57 0.37 -9.87
N LEU A 404 17.90 1.24 -10.64
CA LEU A 404 16.46 1.42 -10.52
C LEU A 404 15.70 0.12 -10.81
N GLU A 405 16.09 -0.62 -11.84
CA GLU A 405 15.41 -1.86 -12.22
C GLU A 405 15.61 -2.99 -11.19
N GLU A 406 16.80 -3.12 -10.59
CA GLU A 406 17.05 -4.05 -9.47
C GLU A 406 16.16 -3.71 -8.25
N LEU A 407 16.02 -2.42 -7.93
CA LEU A 407 15.11 -1.96 -6.89
C LEU A 407 13.64 -2.29 -7.24
N VAL A 408 13.25 -2.15 -8.50
CA VAL A 408 11.93 -2.56 -9.00
C VAL A 408 11.72 -4.07 -8.83
N ALA A 409 12.71 -4.89 -9.15
CA ALA A 409 12.64 -6.35 -9.01
C ALA A 409 12.58 -6.81 -7.54
N GLU A 410 13.36 -6.18 -6.67
CA GLU A 410 13.33 -6.45 -5.23
C GLU A 410 11.96 -6.11 -4.61
N ILE A 411 11.40 -4.93 -4.90
CA ILE A 411 10.07 -4.54 -4.39
C ILE A 411 8.98 -5.43 -5.02
N GLY A 412 9.00 -5.62 -6.34
CA GLY A 412 7.95 -6.34 -7.06
C GLY A 412 7.89 -7.83 -6.71
N SER A 413 9.05 -8.47 -6.53
CA SER A 413 9.09 -9.88 -6.09
C SER A 413 8.67 -10.05 -4.64
N SER A 414 8.86 -9.04 -3.80
CA SER A 414 8.32 -9.02 -2.44
C SER A 414 6.79 -8.98 -2.46
N PHE A 415 6.19 -8.15 -3.32
CA PHE A 415 4.74 -8.14 -3.54
C PHE A 415 4.23 -9.50 -4.05
N LEU A 416 4.92 -10.10 -5.02
CA LEU A 416 4.53 -11.41 -5.57
C LEU A 416 4.66 -12.54 -4.54
N CYS A 417 5.74 -12.56 -3.77
CA CYS A 417 5.90 -13.54 -2.70
C CYS A 417 4.74 -13.43 -1.69
N SER A 418 4.40 -12.20 -1.29
CA SER A 418 3.23 -11.95 -0.43
C SER A 418 1.94 -12.49 -1.05
N ARG A 419 1.67 -12.14 -2.31
CA ARG A 419 0.46 -12.55 -3.06
C ARG A 419 0.35 -14.07 -3.27
N PHE A 420 1.47 -14.78 -3.44
CA PHE A 420 1.50 -16.24 -3.57
C PHE A 420 1.67 -16.99 -2.23
N GLY A 421 1.68 -16.28 -1.10
CA GLY A 421 1.81 -16.91 0.23
C GLY A 421 3.21 -17.45 0.53
N LEU A 422 4.24 -16.92 -0.13
CA LEU A 422 5.65 -17.23 0.07
C LEU A 422 6.30 -16.26 1.03
N ARG A 423 7.26 -16.75 1.81
CA ARG A 423 8.15 -15.88 2.59
C ARG A 423 9.36 -15.56 1.73
N ARG A 424 9.77 -14.29 1.76
CA ARG A 424 10.94 -13.80 1.04
C ARG A 424 12.01 -13.36 2.02
N ASN A 425 13.21 -13.88 1.85
CA ASN A 425 14.42 -13.33 2.46
C ASN A 425 15.01 -12.29 1.50
N VAL A 426 15.41 -11.12 2.01
CA VAL A 426 16.02 -10.07 1.16
C VAL A 426 17.40 -10.56 0.70
N ARG A 427 17.71 -10.40 -0.60
CA ARG A 427 19.00 -10.80 -1.18
C ARG A 427 20.09 -9.79 -0.81
N MET A 428 21.17 -10.25 -0.18
CA MET A 428 22.26 -9.38 0.29
C MET A 428 22.98 -8.62 -0.84
N ARG A 429 23.19 -9.26 -1.99
CA ARG A 429 23.85 -8.61 -3.16
C ARG A 429 23.03 -7.44 -3.72
N SER A 430 21.69 -7.53 -3.68
CA SER A 430 20.79 -6.47 -4.13
C SER A 430 20.84 -5.26 -3.20
N ILE A 431 21.02 -5.48 -1.90
CA ILE A 431 21.15 -4.42 -0.89
C ILE A 431 22.43 -3.60 -1.11
N ASP A 432 23.57 -4.24 -1.32
CA ASP A 432 24.86 -3.56 -1.54
C ASP A 432 24.82 -2.64 -2.76
N TYR A 433 24.18 -3.10 -3.84
CA TYR A 433 24.09 -2.39 -5.11
C TYR A 433 23.08 -1.22 -5.06
N ILE A 434 21.90 -1.43 -4.47
CA ILE A 434 20.88 -0.39 -4.29
C ILE A 434 21.39 0.71 -3.35
N ASN A 435 22.12 0.35 -2.30
CA ASN A 435 22.72 1.28 -1.36
C ASN A 435 23.78 2.18 -2.02
N SER A 436 24.71 1.59 -2.78
CA SER A 436 25.73 2.35 -3.52
C SER A 436 25.14 3.29 -4.57
N TRP A 437 23.95 3.01 -5.08
CA TRP A 437 23.26 3.85 -6.05
C TRP A 437 22.48 4.97 -5.38
N LEU A 438 21.71 4.68 -4.32
CA LEU A 438 20.95 5.69 -3.58
C LEU A 438 21.85 6.71 -2.87
N SER A 439 23.04 6.30 -2.42
CA SER A 439 24.01 7.19 -1.76
C SER A 439 24.55 8.31 -2.66
N GLN A 440 24.29 8.25 -3.97
CA GLN A 440 24.70 9.27 -4.94
C GLN A 440 23.70 10.43 -5.05
N PHE A 441 22.52 10.30 -4.43
CA PHE A 441 21.42 11.27 -4.50
C PHE A 441 21.21 11.95 -3.15
N ASP A 442 20.64 13.15 -3.16
CA ASP A 442 20.19 13.77 -1.92
C ASP A 442 18.95 13.04 -1.34
N GLY A 443 18.55 13.39 -0.11
CA GLY A 443 17.44 12.72 0.56
C GLY A 443 16.09 12.85 -0.16
N LYS A 444 15.84 13.95 -0.88
CA LYS A 444 14.58 14.14 -1.63
C LYS A 444 14.59 13.35 -2.93
N GLU A 445 15.73 13.37 -3.61
CA GLU A 445 15.95 12.61 -4.84
C GLU A 445 15.89 11.09 -4.58
N SER A 446 16.47 10.63 -3.47
CA SER A 446 16.41 9.22 -3.05
C SER A 446 14.96 8.75 -2.83
N VAL A 447 14.13 9.56 -2.16
CA VAL A 447 12.71 9.26 -1.95
C VAL A 447 11.95 9.23 -3.28
N ALA A 448 12.18 10.18 -4.18
CA ALA A 448 11.56 10.18 -5.49
C ALA A 448 11.95 8.95 -6.34
N LYS A 449 13.19 8.45 -6.21
CA LYS A 449 13.64 7.21 -6.85
C LYS A 449 12.96 5.97 -6.26
N LEU A 450 12.80 5.92 -4.94
CA LEU A 450 12.08 4.84 -4.25
C LEU A 450 10.61 4.79 -4.67
N GLU A 451 9.91 5.93 -4.68
CA GLU A 451 8.51 6.04 -5.13
C GLU A 451 8.36 5.59 -6.60
N THR A 452 9.29 6.02 -7.45
CA THR A 452 9.32 5.61 -8.87
C THR A 452 9.48 4.10 -8.99
N ALA A 453 10.39 3.49 -8.23
CA ALA A 453 10.61 2.06 -8.25
C ALA A 453 9.38 1.29 -7.72
N ALA A 454 8.77 1.74 -6.63
CA ALA A 454 7.58 1.11 -6.06
C ALA A 454 6.40 1.10 -7.04
N ARG A 455 6.17 2.21 -7.77
CA ARG A 455 5.12 2.29 -8.80
C ARG A 455 5.36 1.31 -9.94
N LEU A 456 6.61 1.22 -10.42
CA LEU A 456 7.00 0.30 -11.49
C LEU A 456 6.93 -1.16 -11.04
N ALA A 457 7.31 -1.44 -9.79
CA ALA A 457 7.23 -2.75 -9.15
C ALA A 457 5.78 -3.24 -9.00
N ASN A 458 4.87 -2.34 -8.60
CA ASN A 458 3.45 -2.68 -8.52
C ASN A 458 2.88 -3.00 -9.90
N ARG A 459 3.19 -2.19 -10.93
CA ARG A 459 2.76 -2.46 -12.30
C ARG A 459 3.26 -3.82 -12.80
N ALA A 460 4.53 -4.15 -12.52
CA ALA A 460 5.11 -5.44 -12.86
C ALA A 460 4.42 -6.60 -12.12
N SER A 461 4.19 -6.43 -10.82
CA SER A 461 3.55 -7.44 -9.99
C SER A 461 2.11 -7.70 -10.43
N ASN A 462 1.33 -6.66 -10.78
CA ASN A 462 -0.04 -6.80 -11.27
C ASN A 462 -0.11 -7.42 -12.68
N TYR A 463 0.93 -7.27 -13.50
CA TYR A 463 1.03 -8.01 -14.76
C TYR A 463 1.17 -9.51 -14.51
N ILE A 464 1.97 -9.89 -13.51
CA ILE A 464 2.27 -11.28 -13.16
C ILE A 464 1.15 -11.91 -12.33
N TYR A 465 0.55 -11.18 -11.41
CA TYR A 465 -0.48 -11.67 -10.52
C TYR A 465 -1.81 -11.07 -10.94
N ILE A 466 -2.67 -11.88 -11.57
CA ILE A 466 -4.06 -11.51 -11.79
C ILE A 466 -4.82 -11.96 -10.53
N PRO A 467 -5.46 -11.04 -9.79
CA PRO A 467 -6.34 -11.41 -8.69
C PRO A 467 -7.36 -12.42 -9.20
N LYS A 468 -7.74 -13.42 -8.39
CA LYS A 468 -8.98 -14.14 -8.67
C LYS A 468 -10.07 -13.08 -8.77
N ARG A 469 -10.62 -12.88 -9.97
CA ARG A 469 -11.98 -12.36 -10.04
C ARG A 469 -12.82 -13.46 -9.44
N ASP A 470 -13.55 -13.06 -8.42
CA ASP A 470 -14.67 -13.76 -7.88
C ASP A 470 -15.65 -14.02 -9.01
N LEU A 471 -15.46 -15.17 -9.69
CA LEU A 471 -16.38 -15.67 -10.68
C LEU A 471 -17.53 -16.31 -9.89
N SER A 472 -18.38 -15.46 -9.33
CA SER A 472 -19.74 -15.83 -8.98
C SER A 472 -20.59 -15.69 -10.25
N GLU A 473 -20.63 -16.76 -11.04
CA GLU A 473 -21.77 -17.07 -11.93
C GLU A 473 -22.88 -17.76 -11.14
#